data_AF-A0A017H4M7-F1
#
_entry.id   AF-A0A017H4M7-F1
#
_cell.length_a   1.000
_cell.length_b   1.000
_cell.length_c   1.000
_cell.angle_alpha   90.00
_cell.angle_beta   90.00
_cell.angle_gamma   90.00
#
_symmetry.space_group_name_H-M   'P 1'
#
loop_
_entity.id
_entity.type
_entity.pdbx_description
1 polymer ?
#
loop_
_entity_poly.entity_id
_entity_poly.type
_entity_poly.pdbx_seq_one_letter_code
_entity_poly.pdbx_strand_id
1 'polypeptide(L)'
;MKKLWIYMIFVLSSLTLLGESEFGIIQDSELRRVGVSEANLRQAKAVINQAETTYKMLVLERREIELKINKLMMENPAKNLSTLDTLFDRIGVIEAKILKDKVRSQIEMQKYISQEQYLQARELSIQRLNRRK
;
A
#
# COMPACT_ATOMS: atom_id res chain seq x y z
N MET A 1 7.03 -32.73 2.29
CA MET A 1 7.14 -31.49 3.10
C MET A 1 8.10 -30.44 2.54
N LYS A 2 9.23 -30.79 1.90
CA LYS A 2 10.18 -29.81 1.33
C LYS A 2 9.61 -28.94 0.18
N LYS A 3 8.70 -29.49 -0.66
CA LYS A 3 8.09 -28.74 -1.77
C LYS A 3 7.12 -27.64 -1.31
N LEU A 4 6.40 -27.84 -0.20
CA LEU A 4 5.48 -26.85 0.37
C LEU A 4 6.21 -25.62 0.93
N TRP A 5 7.40 -25.82 1.51
CA TRP A 5 8.24 -24.71 2.01
C TRP A 5 8.76 -23.81 0.88
N ILE A 6 9.08 -24.37 -0.29
CA ILE A 6 9.52 -23.60 -1.45
C ILE A 6 8.38 -22.72 -1.98
N TYR A 7 7.15 -23.22 -2.01
CA TYR A 7 5.98 -22.41 -2.38
C TYR A 7 5.69 -21.30 -1.36
N MET A 8 5.85 -21.56 -0.06
CA MET A 8 5.65 -20.54 0.97
C MET A 8 6.70 -19.41 0.89
N ILE A 9 7.95 -19.75 0.60
CA ILE A 9 9.04 -18.78 0.38
C ILE A 9 8.83 -17.98 -0.91
N PHE A 10 8.33 -18.61 -1.99
CA PHE A 10 8.08 -17.94 -3.26
C PHE A 10 6.91 -16.95 -3.18
N VAL A 11 5.87 -17.29 -2.40
CA VAL A 11 4.74 -16.39 -2.14
C VAL A 11 5.16 -15.22 -1.24
N LEU A 12 5.99 -15.44 -0.22
CA LEU A 12 6.53 -14.36 0.61
C LEU A 12 7.51 -13.45 -0.14
N SER A 13 8.31 -13.96 -1.07
CA SER A 13 9.24 -13.14 -1.87
C SER A 13 8.54 -12.29 -2.94
N SER A 14 7.33 -12.65 -3.37
CA SER A 14 6.53 -11.77 -4.22
C SER A 14 5.92 -10.57 -3.49
N LEU A 15 5.90 -10.59 -2.15
CA LEU A 15 5.48 -9.44 -1.34
C LEU A 15 6.54 -8.34 -1.24
N THR A 16 7.81 -8.62 -1.56
CA THR A 16 8.92 -7.66 -1.40
C THR A 16 9.19 -6.79 -2.64
N LEU A 17 8.34 -6.83 -3.66
CA LEU A 17 8.33 -5.82 -4.75
C LEU A 17 7.43 -4.61 -4.45
N LEU A 18 7.10 -4.38 -3.18
CA LEU A 18 6.35 -3.21 -2.72
C LEU A 18 7.32 -2.06 -2.40
N GLY A 19 7.77 -1.38 -3.45
CA GLY A 19 8.47 -0.11 -3.33
C GLY A 19 7.59 0.94 -2.64
N GLU A 20 8.21 1.69 -1.73
CA GLU A 20 7.65 2.89 -1.14
C GLU A 20 7.07 3.79 -2.24
N SER A 21 5.77 4.10 -2.18
CA SER A 21 5.01 4.95 -3.12
C SER A 21 4.87 4.46 -4.58
N GLU A 22 4.01 3.48 -4.83
CA GLU A 22 3.39 3.32 -6.17
C GLU A 22 2.42 4.48 -6.50
N PHE A 23 1.99 5.25 -5.50
CA PHE A 23 1.30 6.52 -5.72
C PHE A 23 2.32 7.57 -6.18
N GLY A 24 2.30 7.92 -7.47
CA GLY A 24 3.10 9.03 -8.01
C GLY A 24 4.03 8.69 -9.19
N ILE A 25 4.08 7.42 -9.63
CA ILE A 25 4.83 7.07 -10.85
C ILE A 25 4.15 7.66 -12.09
N ILE A 26 2.81 7.58 -12.15
CA ILE A 26 2.01 8.09 -13.26
C ILE A 26 1.58 9.53 -12.97
N GLN A 27 1.93 10.45 -13.86
CA GLN A 27 1.54 11.86 -13.80
C GLN A 27 0.19 12.10 -14.47
N ASP A 28 -0.52 13.14 -14.04
CA ASP A 28 -1.79 13.55 -14.66
C ASP A 28 -1.64 13.82 -16.17
N SER A 29 -0.50 14.38 -16.58
CA SER A 29 -0.21 14.65 -17.99
C SER A 29 -0.21 13.37 -18.83
N GLU A 30 0.21 12.25 -18.26
CA GLU A 30 0.22 10.94 -18.92
C GLU A 30 -1.19 10.36 -18.96
N LEU A 31 -1.97 10.51 -17.89
CA LEU A 31 -3.38 10.11 -17.86
C LEU A 31 -4.24 10.94 -18.84
N ARG A 32 -3.96 12.23 -19.00
CA ARG A 32 -4.60 13.08 -20.02
C ARG A 32 -4.26 12.61 -21.43
N ARG A 33 -3.00 12.24 -21.67
CA ARG A 33 -2.53 11.77 -23.00
C ARG A 33 -3.22 10.51 -23.47
N VAL A 34 -3.67 9.66 -22.55
CA VAL A 34 -4.42 8.43 -22.84
C VAL A 34 -5.94 8.63 -22.78
N GLY A 35 -6.40 9.89 -22.75
CA GLY A 35 -7.81 10.23 -22.88
C GLY A 35 -8.62 10.17 -21.57
N VAL A 36 -7.99 10.18 -20.40
CA VAL A 36 -8.73 10.35 -19.13
C VAL A 36 -9.23 11.80 -19.05
N SER A 37 -10.54 11.98 -18.86
CA SER A 37 -11.15 13.30 -18.74
C SER A 37 -10.73 14.02 -17.44
N GLU A 38 -10.76 15.35 -17.43
CA GLU A 38 -10.48 16.14 -16.22
C GLU A 38 -11.42 15.79 -15.06
N ALA A 39 -12.70 15.51 -15.35
CA ALA A 39 -13.66 15.10 -14.32
C ALA A 39 -13.24 13.76 -13.70
N ASN A 40 -12.88 12.77 -14.51
CA ASN A 40 -12.43 11.47 -14.04
C ASN A 40 -11.09 11.56 -13.30
N LEU A 41 -10.16 12.41 -13.76
CA LEU A 41 -8.90 12.67 -13.07
C LEU A 41 -9.10 13.22 -11.66
N ARG A 42 -10.02 14.18 -11.51
CA ARG A 42 -10.35 14.75 -10.19
C ARG A 42 -10.93 13.70 -9.25
N GLN A 43 -11.84 12.87 -9.75
CA GLN A 43 -12.44 11.79 -8.94
C GLN A 43 -11.42 10.74 -8.55
N ALA A 44 -10.62 10.28 -9.52
CA ALA A 44 -9.51 9.37 -9.29
C ALA A 44 -8.54 9.91 -8.22
N LYS A 45 -8.16 11.18 -8.31
CA LYS A 45 -7.31 11.82 -7.30
C LYS A 45 -7.95 11.89 -5.93
N ALA A 46 -9.25 12.15 -5.85
CA ALA A 46 -9.95 12.17 -4.56
C ALA A 46 -9.85 10.81 -3.87
N VAL A 47 -10.08 9.72 -4.62
CA VAL A 47 -9.93 8.34 -4.13
C VAL A 47 -8.50 8.08 -3.66
N ILE A 48 -7.49 8.45 -4.45
CA ILE A 48 -6.08 8.29 -4.10
C ILE A 48 -5.73 9.06 -2.84
N ASN A 49 -6.08 10.35 -2.77
CA ASN A 49 -5.73 11.22 -1.64
C ASN A 49 -6.37 10.73 -0.35
N GLN A 50 -7.62 10.25 -0.43
CA GLN A 50 -8.31 9.67 0.73
C GLN A 50 -7.59 8.39 1.18
N ALA A 51 -7.31 7.47 0.25
CA ALA A 51 -6.59 6.23 0.56
C ALA A 51 -5.19 6.49 1.14
N GLU A 52 -4.45 7.46 0.59
CA GLU A 52 -3.14 7.87 1.07
C GLU A 52 -3.20 8.47 2.48
N THR A 53 -4.20 9.33 2.74
CA THR A 53 -4.40 9.91 4.07
C THR A 53 -4.71 8.84 5.11
N THR A 54 -5.63 7.93 4.80
CA THR A 54 -5.96 6.80 5.67
C THR A 54 -4.75 5.90 5.90
N TYR A 55 -3.99 5.59 4.84
CA TYR A 55 -2.76 4.81 4.96
C TYR A 55 -1.74 5.47 5.89
N LYS A 56 -1.46 6.77 5.73
CA LYS A 56 -0.54 7.50 6.60
C LYS A 56 -0.97 7.45 8.06
N MET A 57 -2.26 7.63 8.33
CA MET A 57 -2.80 7.53 9.69
C MET A 57 -2.60 6.13 10.29
N LEU A 58 -2.89 5.08 9.52
CA LEU A 58 -2.71 3.69 9.98
C LEU A 58 -1.24 3.34 10.23
N VAL A 59 -0.32 3.83 9.40
CA VAL A 59 1.12 3.67 9.62
C VAL A 59 1.58 4.38 10.89
N LEU A 60 1.05 5.58 11.17
CA LEU A 60 1.34 6.29 12.41
C LEU A 60 0.81 5.53 13.63
N GLU A 61 -0.42 5.02 13.57
CA GLU A 61 -1.01 4.20 14.65
C GLU A 61 -0.16 2.93 14.90
N ARG A 62 0.27 2.25 13.83
CA ARG A 62 1.15 1.08 13.95
C ARG A 62 2.46 1.42 14.65
N ARG A 63 3.12 2.52 14.25
CA ARG A 63 4.36 2.99 14.88
C ARG A 63 4.18 3.33 16.36
N GLU A 64 3.05 3.93 16.73
CA GLU A 64 2.72 4.19 18.14
C GLU A 64 2.64 2.88 18.94
N ILE A 65 2.01 1.85 18.37
CA ILE A 65 1.91 0.52 19.00
C ILE A 65 3.30 -0.14 19.10
N GLU A 66 4.12 -0.09 18.05
CA GLU A 66 5.50 -0.61 18.06
C GLU A 66 6.34 0.04 19.19
N LEU A 67 6.20 1.35 19.40
CA LEU A 67 6.87 2.04 20.52
C LEU A 67 6.38 1.56 21.89
N LYS A 68 5.07 1.31 22.05
CA LYS A 68 4.52 0.76 23.29
C LYS A 68 5.03 -0.66 23.56
N ILE A 69 5.09 -1.50 22.52
CA ILE A 69 5.67 -2.84 22.60
C ILE A 69 7.12 -2.76 23.08
N ASN A 70 7.94 -1.90 22.45
CA ASN A 70 9.34 -1.74 22.81
C ASN A 70 9.51 -1.36 24.29
N LYS A 71 8.69 -0.42 24.79
CA LYS A 71 8.68 -0.05 26.21
C LYS A 71 8.37 -1.26 27.12
N LEU A 72 7.29 -1.98 26.83
CA LEU A 72 6.86 -3.12 27.65
C LEU A 72 7.86 -4.28 27.65
N MET A 73 8.55 -4.48 26.53
CA MET A 73 9.64 -5.46 26.38
C MET A 73 10.87 -5.09 27.22
N MET A 74 11.17 -3.79 27.38
CA MET A 74 12.29 -3.32 28.22
C MET A 74 12.00 -3.39 29.72
N GLU A 75 10.73 -3.30 30.13
CA GLU A 75 10.34 -3.32 31.53
C GLU A 75 10.33 -4.73 32.13
N ASN A 76 9.39 -5.58 31.70
CA ASN A 76 9.31 -6.98 32.12
C ASN A 76 8.41 -7.76 31.14
N PRO A 77 9.00 -8.43 30.13
CA PRO A 77 8.22 -9.05 29.05
C PRO A 77 7.34 -10.20 29.53
N ALA A 78 7.80 -10.99 30.51
CA ALA A 78 7.01 -12.12 31.04
C ALA A 78 5.75 -11.64 31.76
N LYS A 79 5.84 -10.55 32.53
CA LYS A 79 4.69 -9.94 33.19
C LYS A 79 3.74 -9.27 32.21
N ASN A 80 4.27 -8.74 31.10
CA ASN A 80 3.53 -7.98 30.11
C ASN A 80 3.00 -8.82 28.93
N LEU A 81 3.22 -10.14 28.91
CA LEU A 81 2.95 -11.01 27.76
C LEU A 81 1.52 -10.85 27.21
N SER A 82 0.50 -10.90 28.07
CA SER A 82 -0.89 -10.73 27.62
C SER A 82 -1.14 -9.37 26.95
N THR A 83 -0.54 -8.30 27.45
CA THR A 83 -0.65 -6.98 26.81
C THR A 83 0.10 -6.95 25.48
N LEU A 84 1.29 -7.54 25.42
CA LEU A 84 2.06 -7.66 24.18
C LEU A 84 1.27 -8.41 23.10
N ASP A 85 0.65 -9.53 23.44
CA ASP A 85 -0.20 -10.30 22.51
C ASP A 85 -1.31 -9.43 21.92
N THR A 86 -2.04 -8.69 22.76
CA THR A 86 -3.12 -7.79 22.28
C THR A 86 -2.61 -6.66 21.39
N LEU A 87 -1.40 -6.16 21.64
CA LEU A 87 -0.79 -5.11 20.81
C LEU A 87 -0.38 -5.67 19.44
N PHE A 88 0.16 -6.90 19.40
CA PHE A 88 0.48 -7.57 18.14
C PHE A 88 -0.77 -7.93 17.34
N ASP A 89 -1.84 -8.41 17.98
CA ASP A 89 -3.13 -8.63 17.32
C ASP A 89 -3.66 -7.35 16.68
N ARG A 90 -3.52 -6.22 17.37
CA ARG A 90 -3.92 -4.91 16.84
C ARG A 90 -3.07 -4.47 15.65
N ILE A 91 -1.76 -4.74 15.65
CA ILE A 91 -0.91 -4.55 14.45
C ILE A 91 -1.46 -5.41 13.30
N GLY A 92 -1.80 -6.67 13.54
CA GLY A 92 -2.39 -7.56 12.53
C GLY A 92 -3.68 -7.00 11.92
N VAL A 93 -4.55 -6.41 12.73
CA VAL A 93 -5.78 -5.74 12.27
C VAL A 93 -5.45 -4.52 11.39
N ILE A 94 -4.47 -3.70 11.79
CA ILE A 94 -4.04 -2.52 11.02
C ILE A 94 -3.48 -2.94 9.65
N GLU A 95 -2.59 -3.94 9.62
CA GLU A 95 -2.01 -4.45 8.37
C GLU A 95 -3.09 -5.00 7.42
N ALA A 96 -4.02 -5.79 7.97
CA ALA A 96 -5.14 -6.30 7.19
C ALA A 96 -6.02 -5.16 6.64
N LYS A 97 -6.21 -4.08 7.41
CA LYS A 97 -6.96 -2.90 6.97
C LYS A 97 -6.23 -2.16 5.84
N ILE A 98 -4.94 -1.90 6.00
CA ILE A 98 -4.10 -1.27 4.95
C ILE A 98 -4.24 -2.04 3.63
N LEU A 99 -4.11 -3.37 3.68
CA LEU A 99 -4.21 -4.21 2.47
C LEU A 99 -5.61 -4.13 1.83
N LYS A 100 -6.68 -4.21 2.64
CA LYS A 100 -8.06 -4.09 2.16
C LYS A 100 -8.33 -2.72 1.52
N ASP A 101 -7.89 -1.65 2.15
CA ASP A 101 -8.12 -0.29 1.67
C ASP A 101 -7.30 -0.01 0.39
N LYS A 102 -6.11 -0.60 0.25
CA LYS A 102 -5.35 -0.60 -1.01
C LYS A 102 -6.13 -1.26 -2.15
N VAL A 103 -6.64 -2.48 -1.94
CA VAL A 103 -7.41 -3.19 -2.98
C VAL A 103 -8.70 -2.43 -3.32
N ARG A 104 -9.41 -1.90 -2.32
CA ARG A 104 -10.64 -1.13 -2.54
C ARG A 104 -10.40 0.14 -3.34
N SER A 105 -9.36 0.91 -3.00
CA SER A 105 -9.01 2.13 -3.75
C SER A 105 -8.63 1.80 -5.19
N GLN A 106 -7.92 0.69 -5.45
CA GLN A 106 -7.63 0.23 -6.81
C GLN A 106 -8.92 -0.13 -7.59
N ILE A 107 -9.86 -0.85 -6.97
CA ILE A 107 -11.14 -1.17 -7.60
C ILE A 107 -11.96 0.10 -7.87
N GLU A 108 -11.97 1.03 -6.94
CA GLU A 108 -12.71 2.28 -7.07
C GLU A 108 -12.14 3.19 -8.16
N MET A 109 -10.82 3.24 -8.28
CA MET A 109 -10.11 3.93 -9.36
C MET A 109 -10.49 3.44 -10.76
N GLN A 110 -10.79 2.13 -10.91
CA GLN A 110 -11.21 1.57 -12.20
C GLN A 110 -12.55 2.12 -12.72
N LYS A 111 -13.36 2.74 -11.85
CA LYS A 111 -14.59 3.44 -12.27
C LYS A 111 -14.30 4.71 -13.08
N TYR A 112 -13.10 5.29 -12.92
CA TYR A 112 -12.73 6.58 -13.52
C TYR A 112 -11.64 6.44 -14.59
N ILE A 113 -10.77 5.43 -14.45
CA ILE A 113 -9.65 5.17 -15.36
C ILE A 113 -9.75 3.71 -15.79
N SER A 114 -9.90 3.46 -17.09
CA SER A 114 -9.96 2.08 -17.58
C SER A 114 -8.61 1.38 -17.43
N GLN A 115 -8.63 0.05 -17.42
CA GLN A 115 -7.39 -0.74 -17.35
C GLN A 115 -6.45 -0.43 -18.53
N GLU A 116 -6.99 -0.24 -19.74
CA GLU A 116 -6.21 0.12 -20.91
C GLU A 116 -5.55 1.49 -20.76
N GLN A 117 -6.31 2.51 -20.33
CA GLN A 117 -5.77 3.84 -20.06
C GLN A 117 -4.68 3.80 -19.00
N TYR A 118 -4.88 3.04 -17.93
CA TYR A 118 -3.87 2.86 -16.88
C TYR A 118 -2.58 2.23 -17.42
N LEU A 119 -2.69 1.16 -18.22
CA LEU A 119 -1.53 0.49 -18.81
C LEU A 119 -0.77 1.40 -19.77
N GLN A 120 -1.48 2.13 -20.63
CA GLN A 120 -0.86 3.08 -21.56
C GLN A 120 -0.17 4.23 -20.80
N ALA A 121 -0.80 4.78 -19.75
CA ALA A 121 -0.19 5.84 -18.95
C ALA A 121 1.03 5.35 -18.16
N ARG A 122 1.01 4.09 -17.70
CA ARG A 122 2.16 3.43 -17.07
C ARG A 122 3.32 3.27 -18.03
N GLU A 123 3.06 2.87 -19.27
CA GLU A 123 4.09 2.77 -20.31
C GLU A 123 4.76 4.13 -20.58
N LEU A 124 3.96 5.20 -20.72
CA LEU A 124 4.49 6.56 -20.84
C LEU A 124 5.37 6.96 -19.65
N SER A 125 4.98 6.57 -18.44
CA SER A 125 5.74 6.83 -17.21
C SER A 125 7.08 6.11 -17.20
N ILE A 126 7.11 4.84 -17.63
CA ILE A 126 8.34 4.04 -17.73
C ILE A 126 9.29 4.65 -18.76
N GLN A 127 8.76 5.02 -19.94
CA GLN A 127 9.57 5.68 -20.97
C GLN A 127 10.18 6.99 -20.47
N ARG A 128 9.40 7.82 -19.74
CA ARG A 128 9.90 9.04 -19.12
C ARG A 128 11.03 8.77 -18.12
N LEU A 129 10.86 7.76 -17.25
CA LEU A 129 11.86 7.41 -16.24
C LEU A 129 13.14 6.86 -16.87
N ASN A 130 13.03 6.06 -17.93
CA ASN A 130 14.18 5.51 -18.64
C ASN A 130 14.96 6.58 -19.42
N ARG A 131 14.29 7.64 -19.92
CA ARG A 131 14.96 8.79 -20.56
C ARG A 131 15.72 9.70 -19.59
N ARG A 132 15.48 9.58 -18.28
CA ARG A 132 16.18 10.36 -17.24
C ARG A 132 17.42 9.64 -16.70
N LYS A 133 17.65 8.39 -17.10
CA LYS A 133 18.88 7.65 -16.84
C LYS A 133 19.87 7.87 -17.97
#